data_AF-A0A1J3IIM1-F1
#
_entry.id   AF-A0A1J3IIM1-F1
#
_cell.length_a   1.000
_cell.length_b   1.000
_cell.length_c   1.000
_cell.angle_alpha   90.00
_cell.angle_beta   90.00
_cell.angle_gamma   90.00
#
_symmetry.space_group_name_H-M   'P 1'
#
loop_
_entity.id
_entity.type
_entity.pdbx_description
1 polymer ?
#
loop_
_entity_poly.entity_id
_entity_poly.type
_entity_poly.pdbx_seq_one_letter_code
_entity_poly.pdbx_strand_id
1 'polypeptide(L)'
;MAVYGEKKHWWLRNKKIVDKYMKEARNLIASQDPNDVKSALTLLESALSVSPRYELALELKARSLLYLRRFKDVADMLQDYIPSLRLAGEDPGIGSSELSSTHSSRESVKLLNDLPSNDSSFKCFSVSDLKKKVRAGLSKNCNEQGQWRYLVLGQACCHLGLMEDAMVLLQTGKRLATAAFRRQSICLSDDSFIHFSSVDGGSPPPSSVVVTSASQPRSLTESESVAHVLSHIKLLLRRRAAALAALDAGLYSESIRHFSKILDSRRGAPQGFLAECFMHRASAYRSAGRIAESIADCNKTLALDPSCLQALETRAALLESVRCFPDSLHDLEHLKLLYNSILRDRKLPGPVWKRHNVRYREIPGKLCVLTSKIQQLKLKIANGEIGNVDYYALMGIRRDCSRSELDRAYLLLNLKHKPERSMSFIDRFELTEDEEELDSVKDRARMSTLLLYRLIQKGYSVVTSNIATEQEAEKQRKAAAATLTETHRSNNIETPIRAAAVAANSNNNNTNVVKGVFCRDLTVVGNLIARAGFNQPIPVKYEALSC
;
A
#
# COMPACT_ATOMS: atom_id res chain seq x y z
N MET A 1 -35.66 -37.76 -38.46
CA MET A 1 -36.20 -37.63 -37.08
C MET A 1 -35.37 -38.34 -35.99
N ALA A 2 -34.52 -39.34 -36.30
CA ALA A 2 -33.71 -40.06 -35.30
C ALA A 2 -32.66 -39.18 -34.55
N VAL A 3 -32.01 -38.24 -35.25
CA VAL A 3 -30.99 -37.33 -34.67
C VAL A 3 -31.55 -36.38 -33.61
N TYR A 4 -32.86 -36.08 -33.65
CA TYR A 4 -33.52 -35.23 -32.65
C TYR A 4 -33.89 -36.00 -31.36
N GLY A 5 -34.11 -37.32 -31.45
CA GLY A 5 -34.38 -38.18 -30.29
C GLY A 5 -33.15 -38.43 -29.44
N GLU A 6 -32.01 -38.69 -30.07
CA GLU A 6 -30.71 -38.90 -29.39
C GLU A 6 -30.24 -37.63 -28.65
N LYS A 7 -30.38 -36.45 -29.28
CA LYS A 7 -30.05 -35.16 -28.65
C LYS A 7 -30.90 -34.88 -27.40
N LYS A 8 -32.19 -35.24 -27.42
CA LYS A 8 -33.07 -35.11 -26.24
C LYS A 8 -32.65 -36.06 -25.11
N HIS A 9 -32.37 -37.32 -25.42
CA HIS A 9 -31.89 -38.29 -24.43
C HIS A 9 -30.55 -37.92 -23.82
N TRP A 10 -29.61 -37.44 -24.63
CA TRP A 10 -28.30 -36.96 -24.19
C TRP A 10 -28.43 -35.76 -23.23
N TRP A 11 -29.28 -34.78 -23.57
CA TRP A 11 -29.52 -33.61 -22.72
C TRP A 11 -30.19 -33.99 -21.39
N LEU A 12 -31.19 -34.88 -21.40
CA LEU A 12 -31.86 -35.38 -20.20
C LEU A 12 -30.91 -36.15 -19.27
N ARG A 13 -30.01 -36.98 -19.83
CA ARG A 13 -29.02 -37.74 -19.07
C ARG A 13 -28.00 -36.79 -18.42
N ASN A 14 -27.48 -35.83 -19.18
CA ASN A 14 -26.51 -34.85 -18.68
C ASN A 14 -27.12 -33.93 -17.62
N LYS A 15 -28.40 -33.54 -17.78
CA LYS A 15 -29.12 -32.77 -16.77
C LYS A 15 -29.22 -33.54 -15.44
N LYS A 16 -29.58 -34.83 -15.47
CA LYS A 16 -29.62 -35.68 -14.26
C LYS A 16 -28.26 -35.81 -13.58
N ILE A 17 -27.18 -35.92 -14.37
CA ILE A 17 -25.81 -36.00 -13.87
C ILE A 17 -25.43 -34.68 -13.17
N VAL A 18 -25.69 -33.54 -13.79
CA VAL A 18 -25.45 -32.21 -13.21
C VAL A 18 -26.27 -32.03 -11.93
N ASP A 19 -27.55 -32.38 -11.93
CA ASP A 19 -28.43 -32.28 -10.75
C ASP A 19 -27.93 -33.13 -9.57
N LYS A 20 -27.37 -34.33 -9.85
CA LYS A 20 -26.74 -35.19 -8.84
C LYS A 20 -25.50 -34.52 -8.23
N TYR A 21 -24.57 -34.07 -9.07
CA TYR A 21 -23.35 -33.37 -8.59
C TYR A 21 -23.69 -32.12 -7.80
N MET A 22 -24.71 -31.37 -8.22
CA MET A 22 -25.18 -30.16 -7.51
C MET A 22 -25.78 -30.47 -6.14
N LYS A 23 -26.50 -31.58 -6.00
CA LYS A 23 -27.05 -32.00 -4.71
C LYS A 23 -25.94 -32.43 -3.76
N GLU A 24 -24.99 -33.22 -4.24
CA GLU A 24 -23.82 -33.66 -3.46
C GLU A 24 -22.95 -32.47 -3.03
N ALA A 25 -22.65 -31.55 -3.96
CA ALA A 25 -21.90 -30.34 -3.66
C ALA A 25 -22.58 -29.45 -2.61
N ARG A 26 -23.91 -29.27 -2.67
CA ARG A 26 -24.65 -28.49 -1.65
C ARG A 26 -24.58 -29.13 -0.27
N ASN A 27 -24.67 -30.45 -0.18
CA ASN A 27 -24.57 -31.16 1.09
C ASN A 27 -23.17 -30.99 1.72
N LEU A 28 -22.12 -31.07 0.90
CA LEU A 28 -20.74 -30.83 1.34
C LEU A 28 -20.47 -29.37 1.70
N ILE A 29 -21.10 -28.41 1.03
CA ILE A 29 -20.98 -26.99 1.42
C ILE A 29 -21.71 -26.73 2.75
N ALA A 30 -22.81 -27.45 3.02
CA ALA A 30 -23.58 -27.29 4.24
C ALA A 30 -22.83 -27.76 5.50
N SER A 31 -21.85 -28.68 5.38
CA SER A 31 -21.02 -29.07 6.52
C SER A 31 -20.07 -27.96 6.98
N GLN A 32 -19.80 -26.95 6.14
CA GLN A 32 -18.84 -25.85 6.39
C GLN A 32 -17.40 -26.31 6.66
N ASP A 33 -17.09 -27.59 6.47
CA ASP A 33 -15.73 -28.10 6.65
C ASP A 33 -14.86 -27.76 5.43
N PRO A 34 -13.64 -27.25 5.60
CA PRO A 34 -12.82 -26.79 4.47
C PRO A 34 -12.46 -27.92 3.50
N ASN A 35 -12.28 -29.15 3.99
CA ASN A 35 -12.00 -30.32 3.16
C ASN A 35 -13.22 -30.77 2.34
N ASP A 36 -14.41 -30.67 2.93
CA ASP A 36 -15.67 -30.96 2.24
C ASP A 36 -15.97 -29.90 1.19
N VAL A 37 -15.71 -28.62 1.49
CA VAL A 37 -15.84 -27.52 0.51
C VAL A 37 -14.85 -27.68 -0.64
N LYS A 38 -13.62 -28.15 -0.40
CA LYS A 38 -12.67 -28.51 -1.46
C LYS A 38 -13.19 -29.67 -2.32
N SER A 39 -13.79 -30.69 -1.72
CA SER A 39 -14.43 -31.80 -2.44
C SER A 39 -15.67 -31.35 -3.22
N ALA A 40 -16.43 -30.38 -2.69
CA ALA A 40 -17.54 -29.77 -3.39
C ALA A 40 -17.07 -29.01 -4.64
N LEU A 41 -15.90 -28.36 -4.61
CA LEU A 41 -15.34 -27.68 -5.78
C LEU A 41 -15.07 -28.62 -6.95
N THR A 42 -14.52 -29.82 -6.69
CA THR A 42 -14.26 -30.80 -7.76
C THR A 42 -15.56 -31.31 -8.40
N LEU A 43 -16.61 -31.50 -7.59
CA LEU A 43 -17.96 -31.83 -8.08
C LEU A 43 -18.61 -30.68 -8.85
N LEU A 44 -18.38 -29.42 -8.45
CA LEU A 44 -18.87 -28.27 -9.20
C LEU A 44 -18.13 -28.11 -10.53
N GLU A 45 -16.83 -28.41 -10.57
CA GLU A 45 -16.05 -28.40 -11.82
C GLU A 45 -16.49 -29.50 -12.79
N SER A 46 -16.76 -30.71 -12.28
CA SER A 46 -17.31 -31.78 -13.12
C SER A 46 -18.70 -31.41 -13.66
N ALA A 47 -19.55 -30.76 -12.86
CA ALA A 47 -20.84 -30.24 -13.31
C ALA A 47 -20.70 -29.13 -14.38
N LEU A 48 -19.77 -28.19 -14.20
CA LEU A 48 -19.52 -27.09 -15.15
C LEU A 48 -18.86 -27.58 -16.45
N SER A 49 -18.11 -28.68 -16.41
CA SER A 49 -17.55 -29.30 -17.63
C SER A 49 -18.64 -29.81 -18.58
N VAL A 50 -19.77 -30.25 -18.02
CA VAL A 50 -20.95 -30.70 -18.76
C VAL A 50 -21.87 -29.52 -19.13
N SER A 51 -22.02 -28.55 -18.23
CA SER A 51 -22.85 -27.35 -18.44
C SER A 51 -22.13 -26.06 -18.02
N PRO A 52 -21.37 -25.42 -18.94
CA PRO A 52 -20.55 -24.25 -18.60
C PRO A 52 -21.34 -22.99 -18.22
N ARG A 53 -22.61 -22.88 -18.63
CA ARG A 53 -23.47 -21.71 -18.40
C ARG A 53 -24.43 -21.89 -17.22
N TYR A 54 -24.18 -22.88 -16.35
CA TYR A 54 -25.06 -23.14 -15.24
C TYR A 54 -24.79 -22.17 -14.07
N GLU A 55 -25.63 -21.14 -13.97
CA GLU A 55 -25.49 -19.99 -13.07
C GLU A 55 -25.32 -20.38 -11.59
N LEU A 56 -26.14 -21.32 -11.10
CA LEU A 56 -26.10 -21.72 -9.69
C LEU A 56 -24.78 -22.45 -9.34
N ALA A 57 -24.23 -23.25 -10.26
CA ALA A 57 -22.93 -23.89 -10.04
C ALA A 57 -21.80 -22.86 -10.01
N LEU A 58 -21.85 -21.85 -10.88
CA LEU A 58 -20.87 -20.76 -10.88
C LEU A 58 -20.93 -19.96 -9.56
N GLU A 59 -22.14 -19.67 -9.09
CA GLU A 59 -22.36 -18.95 -7.83
C GLU A 59 -21.84 -19.74 -6.62
N LEU A 60 -22.17 -21.03 -6.52
CA LEU A 60 -21.66 -21.89 -5.46
C LEU A 60 -20.15 -22.05 -5.54
N LYS A 61 -19.58 -22.22 -6.74
CA LYS A 61 -18.12 -22.28 -6.94
C LYS A 61 -17.46 -21.01 -6.43
N ALA A 62 -18.00 -19.83 -6.77
CA ALA A 62 -17.47 -18.55 -6.35
C ALA A 62 -17.50 -18.37 -4.83
N ARG A 63 -18.62 -18.71 -4.18
CA ARG A 63 -18.76 -18.62 -2.72
C ARG A 63 -17.86 -19.62 -2.00
N SER A 64 -17.73 -20.85 -2.51
CA SER A 64 -16.80 -21.84 -1.97
C SER A 64 -15.34 -21.40 -2.07
N LEU A 65 -14.95 -20.79 -3.20
CA LEU A 65 -13.61 -20.22 -3.36
C LEU A 65 -13.36 -19.04 -2.41
N LEU A 66 -14.35 -18.17 -2.19
CA LEU A 66 -14.26 -17.11 -1.18
C LEU A 66 -14.10 -17.68 0.23
N TYR A 67 -14.87 -18.72 0.57
CA TYR A 67 -14.80 -19.38 1.86
C TYR A 67 -13.40 -19.96 2.14
N LEU A 68 -12.80 -20.58 1.12
CA LEU A 68 -11.43 -21.10 1.15
C LEU A 68 -10.35 -20.02 0.91
N ARG A 69 -10.71 -18.73 0.94
CA ARG A 69 -9.79 -17.59 0.72
C ARG A 69 -8.99 -17.62 -0.59
N ARG A 70 -9.47 -18.36 -1.59
CA ARG A 70 -8.89 -18.46 -2.94
C ARG A 70 -9.35 -17.29 -3.81
N PHE A 71 -9.01 -16.07 -3.38
CA PHE A 71 -9.50 -14.83 -4.01
C PHE A 71 -8.99 -14.65 -5.44
N LYS A 72 -7.77 -15.13 -5.73
CA LYS A 72 -7.16 -15.10 -7.06
C LYS A 72 -8.05 -15.84 -8.07
N ASP A 73 -8.45 -17.07 -7.75
CA ASP A 73 -9.29 -17.89 -8.63
C ASP A 73 -10.69 -17.30 -8.87
N VAL A 74 -11.26 -16.58 -7.88
CA VAL A 74 -12.53 -15.86 -8.06
C VAL A 74 -12.36 -14.71 -9.05
N ALA A 75 -11.25 -13.97 -8.96
CA ALA A 75 -10.96 -12.88 -9.87
C ALA A 75 -10.66 -13.38 -11.29
N ASP A 76 -9.98 -14.52 -11.47
CA ASP A 76 -9.77 -15.17 -12.78
C ASP A 76 -11.11 -15.55 -13.41
N MET A 77 -11.99 -16.20 -12.64
CA MET A 77 -13.30 -16.65 -13.13
C MET A 77 -14.23 -15.50 -13.55
N LEU A 78 -14.12 -14.34 -12.89
CA LEU A 78 -15.02 -13.19 -13.10
C LEU A 78 -14.30 -11.95 -13.65
N GLN A 79 -13.14 -12.12 -14.27
CA GLN A 79 -12.25 -11.02 -14.70
C GLN A 79 -12.96 -9.96 -15.58
N ASP A 80 -13.92 -10.38 -16.41
CA ASP A 80 -14.66 -9.50 -17.33
C ASP A 80 -15.49 -8.42 -16.62
N TYR A 81 -15.82 -8.64 -15.34
CA TYR A 81 -16.58 -7.70 -14.52
C TYR A 81 -15.70 -6.70 -13.78
N ILE A 82 -14.37 -6.85 -13.81
CA ILE A 82 -13.43 -5.95 -13.13
C ILE A 82 -13.40 -4.61 -13.91
N PRO A 83 -13.81 -3.48 -13.29
CA PRO A 83 -13.91 -2.20 -13.99
C PRO A 83 -12.60 -1.72 -14.63
N SER A 84 -11.48 -1.91 -13.93
CA SER A 84 -10.15 -1.50 -14.39
C SER A 84 -9.66 -2.27 -15.62
N LEU A 85 -10.00 -3.56 -15.75
CA LEU A 85 -9.65 -4.37 -16.92
C LEU A 85 -10.49 -4.01 -18.15
N ARG A 86 -11.76 -3.66 -17.93
CA ARG A 86 -12.66 -3.23 -19.01
C ARG A 86 -12.23 -1.89 -19.64
N LEU A 87 -11.69 -0.98 -18.84
CA LEU A 87 -11.21 0.33 -19.31
C LEU A 87 -9.86 0.26 -20.05
N ALA A 88 -9.02 -0.72 -19.74
CA ALA A 88 -7.73 -0.92 -20.42
C ALA A 88 -7.88 -1.47 -21.85
N GLY A 89 -9.06 -2.02 -22.21
CA GLY A 89 -9.39 -2.52 -23.54
C GLY A 89 -10.13 -1.54 -24.45
N GLU A 90 -10.51 -0.35 -23.97
CA GLU A 90 -11.15 0.70 -24.78
C GLU A 90 -10.09 1.74 -25.20
N ASP A 91 -9.37 1.48 -26.30
CA ASP A 91 -8.75 2.54 -27.09
C ASP A 91 -9.86 3.54 -27.50
N PRO A 92 -9.66 4.87 -27.39
CA PRO A 92 -10.68 5.85 -27.75
C PRO A 92 -10.69 6.00 -29.27
N GLY A 93 -11.42 5.12 -29.95
CA GLY A 93 -11.60 5.17 -31.39
C GLY A 93 -12.60 4.13 -31.87
N ILE A 94 -13.82 4.62 -32.14
CA ILE A 94 -14.94 3.99 -32.86
C ILE A 94 -16.00 3.32 -31.96
N GLY A 95 -17.13 4.03 -31.83
CA GLY A 95 -18.39 3.48 -31.34
C GLY A 95 -19.06 2.58 -32.38
N SER A 96 -19.62 1.49 -31.84
CA SER A 96 -20.82 0.71 -32.25
C SER A 96 -21.09 0.51 -33.75
N SER A 97 -21.28 -0.71 -34.26
CA SER A 97 -22.21 -1.74 -33.75
C SER A 97 -21.99 -3.13 -34.38
N GLU A 98 -22.27 -4.15 -33.54
CA GLU A 98 -22.84 -5.47 -33.87
C GLU A 98 -21.99 -6.57 -34.57
N LEU A 99 -21.69 -7.60 -33.76
CA LEU A 99 -21.80 -9.04 -34.04
C LEU A 99 -21.74 -9.49 -35.52
N SER A 100 -20.64 -10.10 -35.93
CA SER A 100 -20.61 -11.55 -36.24
C SER A 100 -19.18 -12.04 -36.52
N SER A 101 -19.06 -13.35 -36.61
CA SER A 101 -17.87 -14.18 -36.60
C SER A 101 -16.98 -14.14 -37.85
N THR A 102 -15.72 -14.53 -37.63
CA THR A 102 -14.78 -15.27 -38.50
C THR A 102 -13.90 -14.55 -39.56
N HIS A 103 -12.58 -14.79 -39.40
CA HIS A 103 -11.48 -14.95 -40.38
C HIS A 103 -10.79 -13.76 -41.08
N SER A 104 -9.52 -13.56 -40.66
CA SER A 104 -8.25 -13.51 -41.43
C SER A 104 -7.88 -12.37 -42.41
N SER A 105 -6.66 -11.86 -42.13
CA SER A 105 -5.53 -11.50 -43.01
C SER A 105 -5.50 -10.18 -43.80
N ARG A 106 -4.44 -9.41 -43.46
CA ARG A 106 -3.52 -8.61 -44.29
C ARG A 106 -4.15 -7.59 -45.27
N GLU A 107 -3.84 -6.31 -45.06
CA GLU A 107 -2.86 -5.60 -45.90
C GLU A 107 -2.55 -4.20 -45.36
N SER A 108 -1.36 -3.79 -45.74
CA SER A 108 -0.52 -2.70 -45.27
C SER A 108 -0.82 -1.35 -45.92
N VAL A 109 -0.17 -0.29 -45.39
CA VAL A 109 0.53 0.80 -46.12
C VAL A 109 0.02 2.25 -45.84
N LYS A 110 0.89 3.01 -45.12
CA LYS A 110 1.25 4.46 -45.29
C LYS A 110 0.19 5.53 -44.93
N LEU A 111 0.46 6.69 -44.32
CA LEU A 111 1.66 7.53 -44.06
C LEU A 111 1.33 8.56 -42.93
N LEU A 112 2.37 8.93 -42.16
CA LEU A 112 2.78 10.27 -41.62
C LEU A 112 1.78 11.12 -40.81
N ASN A 113 2.04 11.48 -39.53
CA ASN A 113 2.90 12.57 -38.98
C ASN A 113 1.95 13.51 -38.17
N ASP A 114 2.21 14.13 -37.02
CA ASP A 114 3.39 14.54 -36.26
C ASP A 114 3.02 14.70 -34.75
N LEU A 115 4.02 14.60 -33.86
CA LEU A 115 4.02 15.02 -32.43
C LEU A 115 4.17 16.57 -32.31
N PRO A 116 4.09 17.27 -31.13
CA PRO A 116 4.49 16.80 -29.79
C PRO A 116 3.74 17.33 -28.53
N SER A 117 4.09 16.68 -27.40
CA SER A 117 4.32 17.18 -26.04
C SER A 117 3.24 17.88 -25.19
N ASN A 118 3.22 17.39 -23.94
CA ASN A 118 2.91 18.01 -22.66
C ASN A 118 1.47 18.04 -22.13
N ASP A 119 1.42 17.50 -20.91
CA ASP A 119 0.71 17.96 -19.74
C ASP A 119 -0.44 17.15 -19.16
N SER A 120 -0.13 16.73 -17.93
CA SER A 120 -1.01 16.41 -16.85
C SER A 120 -2.24 17.32 -16.82
N SER A 121 -3.41 16.72 -16.98
CA SER A 121 -4.64 17.31 -16.47
C SER A 121 -5.59 16.20 -16.04
N PHE A 122 -5.87 16.20 -14.74
CA PHE A 122 -6.99 15.51 -14.14
C PHE A 122 -8.27 15.95 -14.86
N LYS A 123 -8.73 15.16 -15.83
CA LYS A 123 -10.04 15.39 -16.46
C LYS A 123 -11.13 15.02 -15.46
N CYS A 124 -11.70 16.07 -14.88
CA CYS A 124 -12.93 16.05 -14.11
C CYS A 124 -13.99 15.21 -14.84
N PHE A 125 -14.59 14.26 -14.14
CA PHE A 125 -15.65 13.40 -14.67
C PHE A 125 -16.79 14.23 -15.25
N SER A 126 -16.99 14.14 -16.57
CA SER A 126 -18.18 14.69 -17.22
C SER A 126 -19.42 13.90 -16.78
N VAL A 127 -20.26 14.51 -15.96
CA VAL A 127 -21.51 13.93 -15.42
C VAL A 127 -22.44 13.43 -16.54
N SER A 128 -22.32 14.00 -17.74
CA SER A 128 -23.08 13.60 -18.94
C SER A 128 -22.68 12.25 -19.52
N ASP A 129 -21.40 11.86 -19.45
CA ASP A 129 -20.92 10.57 -19.97
C ASP A 129 -21.28 9.42 -19.02
N LEU A 130 -21.24 9.69 -17.72
CA LEU A 130 -21.75 8.77 -16.70
C LEU A 130 -23.26 8.58 -16.86
N LYS A 131 -24.01 9.64 -17.15
CA LYS A 131 -25.46 9.59 -17.37
C LYS A 131 -25.84 8.82 -18.65
N LYS A 132 -25.05 8.95 -19.72
CA LYS A 132 -25.24 8.17 -20.97
C LYS A 132 -24.85 6.69 -20.81
N LYS A 133 -23.71 6.38 -20.16
CA LYS A 133 -23.30 4.98 -19.89
C LYS A 133 -24.24 4.28 -18.90
N VAL A 134 -24.78 4.99 -17.90
CA VAL A 134 -25.79 4.43 -16.96
C VAL A 134 -27.12 4.16 -17.69
N ARG A 135 -27.54 5.04 -18.60
CA ARG A 135 -28.81 4.87 -19.33
C ARG A 135 -28.73 3.77 -20.40
N ALA A 136 -27.58 3.58 -21.04
CA ALA A 136 -27.37 2.49 -22.01
C ALA A 136 -27.28 1.09 -21.35
N GLY A 137 -26.95 1.02 -20.05
CA GLY A 137 -26.93 -0.23 -19.29
C GLY A 137 -28.29 -0.66 -18.70
N LEU A 138 -29.33 0.16 -18.84
CA LEU A 138 -30.64 -0.05 -18.20
C LEU A 138 -31.67 -0.77 -19.09
N SER A 139 -31.36 -1.08 -20.35
CA SER A 139 -32.36 -1.60 -21.31
C SER A 139 -32.01 -2.95 -21.98
N LYS A 140 -31.22 -3.82 -21.34
CA LYS A 140 -31.14 -5.24 -21.72
C LYS A 140 -31.19 -6.16 -20.49
N ASN A 141 -32.40 -6.61 -20.18
CA ASN A 141 -32.80 -7.80 -19.40
C ASN A 141 -32.06 -8.07 -18.08
N CYS A 142 -32.48 -7.38 -17.03
CA CYS A 142 -32.11 -7.64 -15.63
C CYS A 142 -32.95 -8.79 -15.04
N ASN A 143 -32.72 -10.03 -15.45
CA ASN A 143 -33.13 -11.18 -14.65
C ASN A 143 -32.05 -11.49 -13.61
N GLU A 144 -32.48 -11.99 -12.46
CA GLU A 144 -31.82 -12.13 -11.15
C GLU A 144 -30.42 -12.80 -11.14
N GLN A 145 -29.93 -13.26 -12.28
CA GLN A 145 -28.79 -14.16 -12.43
C GLN A 145 -27.41 -13.51 -12.23
N GLY A 146 -27.29 -12.18 -12.27
CA GLY A 146 -25.98 -11.50 -12.27
C GLY A 146 -25.53 -10.84 -10.96
N GLN A 147 -26.40 -10.72 -9.95
CA GLN A 147 -26.16 -9.81 -8.82
C GLN A 147 -25.06 -10.30 -7.87
N TRP A 148 -25.03 -11.61 -7.61
CA TRP A 148 -24.05 -12.25 -6.74
C TRP A 148 -22.61 -12.02 -7.22
N ARG A 149 -22.40 -11.90 -8.55
CA ARG A 149 -21.05 -11.69 -9.14
C ARG A 149 -20.41 -10.42 -8.62
N TYR A 150 -21.16 -9.32 -8.55
CA TYR A 150 -20.65 -8.04 -8.05
C TYR A 150 -20.29 -8.09 -6.56
N LEU A 151 -21.08 -8.83 -5.78
CA LEU A 151 -20.85 -8.98 -4.35
C LEU A 151 -19.62 -9.83 -4.07
N VAL A 152 -19.59 -11.02 -4.66
CA VAL A 152 -18.53 -12.03 -4.49
C VAL A 152 -17.21 -11.51 -5.05
N LEU A 153 -17.22 -10.97 -6.27
CA LEU A 153 -16.03 -10.34 -6.86
C LEU A 153 -15.60 -9.11 -6.07
N GLY A 154 -16.54 -8.29 -5.59
CA GLY A 154 -16.22 -7.12 -4.78
C GLY A 154 -15.50 -7.49 -3.47
N GLN A 155 -15.90 -8.58 -2.82
CA GLN A 155 -15.21 -9.13 -1.65
C GLN A 155 -13.83 -9.69 -2.03
N ALA A 156 -13.72 -10.48 -3.09
CA ALA A 156 -12.45 -11.00 -3.57
C ALA A 156 -11.46 -9.87 -3.93
N CYS A 157 -11.89 -8.87 -4.71
CA CYS A 157 -11.11 -7.69 -5.06
C CYS A 157 -10.67 -6.90 -3.83
N CYS A 158 -11.50 -6.85 -2.78
CA CYS A 158 -11.11 -6.24 -1.50
C CYS A 158 -9.88 -6.97 -0.97
N HIS A 159 -9.94 -8.29 -0.76
CA HIS A 159 -8.82 -9.06 -0.22
C HIS A 159 -7.58 -9.10 -1.12
N LEU A 160 -7.74 -8.93 -2.45
CA LEU A 160 -6.63 -8.80 -3.38
C LEU A 160 -5.94 -7.42 -3.33
N GLY A 161 -6.53 -6.43 -2.66
CA GLY A 161 -6.02 -5.06 -2.56
C GLY A 161 -6.47 -4.10 -3.66
N LEU A 162 -7.36 -4.55 -4.55
CA LEU A 162 -8.00 -3.71 -5.58
C LEU A 162 -9.16 -2.92 -4.95
N MET A 163 -8.83 -2.06 -4.00
CA MET A 163 -9.83 -1.41 -3.13
C MET A 163 -10.82 -0.52 -3.89
N GLU A 164 -10.37 0.16 -4.95
CA GLU A 164 -11.24 1.00 -5.78
C GLU A 164 -12.25 0.17 -6.57
N ASP A 165 -11.78 -0.90 -7.21
CA ASP A 165 -12.63 -1.81 -7.98
C ASP A 165 -13.61 -2.52 -7.04
N ALA A 166 -13.13 -2.97 -5.87
CA ALA A 166 -13.96 -3.53 -4.80
C ALA A 166 -15.04 -2.55 -4.34
N MET A 167 -14.72 -1.26 -4.14
CA MET A 167 -15.71 -0.27 -3.74
C MET A 167 -16.82 -0.13 -4.79
N VAL A 168 -16.45 -0.06 -6.07
CA VAL A 168 -17.41 0.09 -7.17
C VAL A 168 -18.31 -1.15 -7.24
N LEU A 169 -17.72 -2.34 -7.24
CA LEU A 169 -18.43 -3.62 -7.32
C LEU A 169 -19.39 -3.85 -6.14
N LEU A 170 -18.95 -3.59 -4.92
CA LEU A 170 -19.80 -3.75 -3.74
C LEU A 170 -20.94 -2.71 -3.71
N GLN A 171 -20.69 -1.48 -4.20
CA GLN A 171 -21.74 -0.48 -4.35
C GLN A 171 -22.76 -0.86 -5.42
N THR A 172 -22.32 -1.38 -6.57
CA THR A 172 -23.23 -1.83 -7.63
C THR A 172 -24.04 -3.02 -7.17
N GLY A 173 -23.41 -4.01 -6.52
CA GLY A 173 -24.10 -5.15 -5.91
C GLY A 173 -25.18 -4.71 -4.92
N LYS A 174 -24.87 -3.79 -3.99
CA LYS A 174 -25.85 -3.26 -3.04
C LYS A 174 -27.03 -2.54 -3.72
N ARG A 175 -26.76 -1.75 -4.77
CA ARG A 175 -27.84 -1.05 -5.52
C ARG A 175 -28.73 -2.04 -6.26
N LEU A 176 -28.17 -3.09 -6.84
CA LEU A 176 -28.93 -4.11 -7.55
C LEU A 176 -29.79 -4.95 -6.59
N ALA A 177 -29.23 -5.37 -5.45
CA ALA A 177 -29.96 -6.12 -4.42
C ALA A 177 -31.13 -5.30 -3.85
N THR A 178 -30.91 -4.01 -3.56
CA THR A 178 -31.98 -3.13 -3.06
C THR A 178 -33.07 -2.86 -4.12
N ALA A 179 -32.71 -2.75 -5.40
CA ALA A 179 -33.67 -2.63 -6.48
C ALA A 179 -34.48 -3.93 -6.68
N ALA A 180 -33.84 -5.09 -6.54
CA ALA A 180 -34.51 -6.39 -6.61
C ALA A 180 -35.50 -6.57 -5.45
N PHE A 181 -35.09 -6.24 -4.22
CA PHE A 181 -35.98 -6.27 -3.05
C PHE A 181 -37.19 -5.36 -3.23
N ARG A 182 -37.02 -4.15 -3.78
CA ARG A 182 -38.14 -3.25 -4.10
C ARG A 182 -39.08 -3.85 -5.15
N ARG A 183 -38.56 -4.45 -6.21
CA ARG A 183 -39.38 -5.12 -7.23
C ARG A 183 -40.16 -6.28 -6.62
N GLN A 184 -39.52 -7.13 -5.82
CA GLN A 184 -40.20 -8.20 -5.09
C GLN A 184 -41.29 -7.66 -4.17
N SER A 185 -40.99 -6.61 -3.39
CA SER A 185 -41.97 -5.95 -2.52
C SER A 185 -43.15 -5.31 -3.26
N ILE A 186 -42.95 -4.81 -4.48
CA ILE A 186 -44.01 -4.21 -5.31
C ILE A 186 -44.83 -5.30 -6.04
N CYS A 187 -44.22 -6.44 -6.34
CA CYS A 187 -44.87 -7.57 -7.00
C CYS A 187 -45.61 -8.51 -6.03
N LEU A 188 -45.52 -8.29 -4.71
CA LEU A 188 -46.36 -8.97 -3.73
C LEU A 188 -47.74 -8.31 -3.75
N SER A 189 -48.77 -9.05 -4.16
CA SER A 189 -50.16 -8.65 -3.94
C SER A 189 -50.50 -8.75 -2.46
N ASP A 190 -51.39 -7.90 -1.95
CA ASP A 190 -51.81 -7.88 -0.53
C ASP A 190 -52.32 -9.25 -0.02
N ASP A 191 -52.77 -10.14 -0.93
CA ASP A 191 -53.23 -11.49 -0.63
C ASP A 191 -52.11 -12.50 -0.31
N SER A 192 -50.83 -12.15 -0.55
CA SER A 192 -49.69 -13.05 -0.31
C SER A 192 -49.18 -13.03 1.15
N PHE A 193 -49.82 -12.26 2.03
CA PHE A 193 -49.56 -12.26 3.47
C PHE A 193 -50.07 -13.50 4.24
N ILE A 194 -50.69 -14.49 3.57
CA ILE A 194 -51.27 -15.69 4.21
C ILE A 194 -50.43 -16.97 3.99
N HIS A 195 -49.17 -16.89 3.56
CA HIS A 195 -48.31 -18.08 3.40
C HIS A 195 -46.95 -18.02 4.11
N PHE A 196 -46.93 -17.47 5.34
CA PHE A 196 -45.87 -17.75 6.32
C PHE A 196 -46.41 -18.24 7.68
N SER A 197 -47.62 -18.79 7.70
CA SER A 197 -48.17 -19.52 8.83
C SER A 197 -48.90 -20.76 8.35
N SER A 198 -48.58 -21.90 8.98
CA SER A 198 -49.18 -23.23 8.84
C SER A 198 -48.61 -24.17 7.74
N VAL A 199 -47.55 -24.89 8.11
CA VAL A 199 -47.62 -26.36 8.04
C VAL A 199 -47.52 -26.87 9.48
N ASP A 200 -48.64 -26.82 10.20
CA ASP A 200 -49.20 -28.02 10.83
C ASP A 200 -50.63 -27.70 11.30
N GLY A 201 -51.53 -28.66 11.16
CA GLY A 201 -52.96 -28.45 11.37
C GLY A 201 -53.37 -28.33 12.84
N GLY A 202 -54.36 -27.46 13.12
CA GLY A 202 -55.22 -27.58 14.30
C GLY A 202 -55.59 -26.30 15.06
N SER A 203 -56.65 -25.60 14.60
CA SER A 203 -57.59 -24.74 15.37
C SER A 203 -57.12 -23.42 16.07
N PRO A 204 -58.02 -22.42 16.24
CA PRO A 204 -57.69 -20.99 16.47
C PRO A 204 -57.73 -20.55 17.98
N PRO A 205 -57.38 -19.28 18.33
CA PRO A 205 -56.80 -18.89 19.63
C PRO A 205 -57.85 -18.31 20.62
N PRO A 206 -57.44 -17.87 21.85
CA PRO A 206 -57.13 -16.44 22.00
C PRO A 206 -56.07 -16.05 23.08
N SER A 207 -55.63 -14.78 22.98
CA SER A 207 -55.20 -13.87 24.06
C SER A 207 -53.74 -13.85 24.58
N SER A 208 -53.05 -12.78 24.19
CA SER A 208 -52.19 -11.89 25.01
C SER A 208 -51.28 -12.48 26.09
N VAL A 209 -49.97 -12.57 25.82
CA VAL A 209 -48.93 -12.32 26.84
C VAL A 209 -47.75 -11.60 26.18
N VAL A 210 -47.55 -10.34 26.58
CA VAL A 210 -46.27 -9.65 26.56
C VAL A 210 -45.37 -10.32 27.60
N VAL A 211 -44.12 -10.66 27.26
CA VAL A 211 -42.91 -10.36 28.05
C VAL A 211 -41.68 -11.05 27.43
N THR A 212 -40.58 -10.34 27.62
CA THR A 212 -39.19 -10.37 27.15
C THR A 212 -38.38 -11.67 27.20
N SER A 213 -37.29 -11.60 26.41
CA SER A 213 -35.94 -12.14 26.62
C SER A 213 -35.62 -13.54 26.08
N ALA A 214 -34.72 -13.59 25.10
CA ALA A 214 -33.48 -14.37 25.19
C ALA A 214 -32.62 -14.12 23.95
N SER A 215 -31.35 -13.80 24.22
CA SER A 215 -30.23 -13.66 23.31
C SER A 215 -30.00 -14.92 22.46
N GLN A 216 -30.12 -14.76 21.14
CA GLN A 216 -29.36 -15.53 20.17
C GLN A 216 -28.50 -14.53 19.38
N PRO A 217 -27.21 -14.81 19.12
CA PRO A 217 -26.39 -13.94 18.31
C PRO A 217 -26.96 -13.95 16.89
N ARG A 218 -27.62 -12.86 16.50
CA ARG A 218 -28.05 -12.64 15.12
C ARG A 218 -26.81 -12.77 14.23
N SER A 219 -26.81 -13.74 13.34
CA SER A 219 -25.87 -13.75 12.22
C SER A 219 -26.02 -12.40 11.50
N LEU A 220 -24.94 -11.63 11.43
CA LEU A 220 -24.93 -10.39 10.65
C LEU A 220 -25.42 -10.76 9.24
N THR A 221 -26.50 -10.14 8.81
CA THR A 221 -27.03 -10.41 7.47
C THR A 221 -25.94 -10.07 6.45
N GLU A 222 -25.83 -10.80 5.33
CA GLU A 222 -24.80 -10.55 4.30
C GLU A 222 -24.76 -9.08 3.85
N SER A 223 -25.88 -8.38 3.96
CA SER A 223 -26.00 -6.94 3.71
C SER A 223 -25.27 -6.06 4.74
N GLU A 224 -25.30 -6.42 6.03
CA GLU A 224 -24.60 -5.72 7.10
C GLU A 224 -23.08 -5.91 7.01
N SER A 225 -22.63 -7.13 6.73
CA SER A 225 -21.19 -7.41 6.53
C SER A 225 -20.62 -6.63 5.33
N VAL A 226 -21.35 -6.57 4.23
CA VAL A 226 -20.98 -5.79 3.03
C VAL A 226 -20.98 -4.29 3.31
N ALA A 227 -21.92 -3.79 4.11
CA ALA A 227 -21.94 -2.39 4.53
C ALA A 227 -20.71 -2.03 5.38
N HIS A 228 -20.31 -2.91 6.30
CA HIS A 228 -19.10 -2.74 7.11
C HIS A 228 -17.84 -2.72 6.23
N VAL A 229 -17.68 -3.70 5.33
CA VAL A 229 -16.55 -3.76 4.39
C VAL A 229 -16.49 -2.50 3.52
N LEU A 230 -17.62 -2.06 2.96
CA LEU A 230 -17.71 -0.81 2.19
C LEU A 230 -17.30 0.43 2.99
N SER A 231 -17.70 0.52 4.25
CA SER A 231 -17.34 1.66 5.11
C SER A 231 -15.84 1.71 5.38
N HIS A 232 -15.21 0.54 5.61
CA HIS A 232 -13.77 0.41 5.83
C HIS A 232 -12.98 0.75 4.57
N ILE A 233 -13.38 0.21 3.41
CA ILE A 233 -12.78 0.51 2.11
C ILE A 233 -12.80 2.02 1.84
N LYS A 234 -13.95 2.68 2.06
CA LYS A 234 -14.08 4.14 1.88
C LYS A 234 -13.15 4.92 2.81
N LEU A 235 -13.00 4.51 4.05
CA LEU A 235 -12.10 5.16 5.01
C LEU A 235 -10.64 5.10 4.53
N LEU A 236 -10.19 3.91 4.14
CA LEU A 236 -8.82 3.68 3.66
C LEU A 236 -8.55 4.47 2.37
N LEU A 237 -9.46 4.45 1.41
CA LEU A 237 -9.30 5.18 0.16
C LEU A 237 -9.31 6.70 0.34
N ARG A 238 -10.18 7.26 1.20
CA ARG A 238 -10.16 8.69 1.54
C ARG A 238 -8.83 9.09 2.15
N ARG A 239 -8.30 8.28 3.06
CA ARG A 239 -7.02 8.57 3.74
C ARG A 239 -5.84 8.45 2.78
N ARG A 240 -5.84 7.47 1.88
CA ARG A 240 -4.84 7.33 0.81
C ARG A 240 -4.88 8.52 -0.15
N ALA A 241 -6.07 8.94 -0.57
CA ALA A 241 -6.24 10.13 -1.43
C ALA A 241 -5.69 11.41 -0.77
N ALA A 242 -5.98 11.62 0.52
CA ALA A 242 -5.39 12.73 1.28
C ALA A 242 -3.86 12.63 1.37
N ALA A 243 -3.32 11.43 1.56
CA ALA A 243 -1.87 11.20 1.62
C ALA A 243 -1.16 11.50 0.28
N LEU A 244 -1.77 11.10 -0.84
CA LEU A 244 -1.28 11.38 -2.18
C LEU A 244 -1.38 12.87 -2.52
N ALA A 245 -2.51 13.51 -2.21
CA ALA A 245 -2.66 14.96 -2.40
C ALA A 245 -1.61 15.76 -1.60
N ALA A 246 -1.30 15.33 -0.37
CA ALA A 246 -0.23 15.93 0.42
C ALA A 246 1.16 15.69 -0.18
N LEU A 247 1.40 14.51 -0.78
CA LEU A 247 2.65 14.20 -1.47
C LEU A 247 2.85 15.09 -2.69
N ASP A 248 1.81 15.23 -3.52
CA ASP A 248 1.82 16.07 -4.72
C ASP A 248 1.96 17.55 -4.38
N ALA A 249 1.39 17.99 -3.25
CA ALA A 249 1.55 19.34 -2.71
C ALA A 249 2.91 19.61 -2.05
N GLY A 250 3.81 18.63 -1.97
CA GLY A 250 5.12 18.76 -1.32
C GLY A 250 5.09 18.75 0.21
N LEU A 251 3.92 18.48 0.83
CA LEU A 251 3.75 18.38 2.28
C LEU A 251 4.09 16.97 2.77
N TYR A 252 5.38 16.62 2.69
CA TYR A 252 5.86 15.26 2.91
C TYR A 252 5.58 14.72 4.33
N SER A 253 5.67 15.57 5.36
CA SER A 253 5.38 15.18 6.75
C SER A 253 3.92 14.75 6.94
N GLU A 254 2.98 15.49 6.37
CA GLU A 254 1.55 15.14 6.41
C GLU A 254 1.24 13.89 5.60
N SER A 255 1.86 13.75 4.42
CA SER A 255 1.76 12.53 3.62
C SER A 255 2.20 11.29 4.43
N ILE A 256 3.39 11.36 5.06
CA ILE A 256 3.93 10.31 5.93
C ILE A 256 2.96 10.00 7.09
N ARG A 257 2.38 11.03 7.70
CA ARG A 257 1.41 10.87 8.80
C ARG A 257 0.15 10.14 8.33
N HIS A 258 -0.42 10.51 7.18
CA HIS A 258 -1.61 9.85 6.64
C HIS A 258 -1.34 8.37 6.30
N PHE A 259 -0.23 8.07 5.62
CA PHE A 259 0.17 6.69 5.34
C PHE A 259 0.46 5.89 6.60
N SER A 260 1.13 6.47 7.60
CA SER A 260 1.39 5.75 8.85
C SER A 260 0.10 5.40 9.58
N LYS A 261 -0.91 6.29 9.59
CA LYS A 261 -2.22 5.94 10.15
C LYS A 261 -2.96 4.82 9.40
N ILE A 262 -2.67 4.60 8.12
CA ILE A 262 -3.19 3.44 7.37
C ILE A 262 -2.47 2.17 7.84
N LEU A 263 -1.14 2.23 7.88
CA LEU A 263 -0.27 1.08 8.17
C LEU A 263 -0.28 0.66 9.66
N ASP A 264 -0.56 1.59 10.57
CA ASP A 264 -0.67 1.37 12.01
C ASP A 264 -2.12 1.16 12.48
N SER A 265 -3.07 1.05 11.54
CA SER A 265 -4.46 0.73 11.85
C SER A 265 -4.57 -0.67 12.47
N ARG A 266 -5.37 -0.80 13.54
CA ARG A 266 -5.74 -2.12 14.13
C ARG A 266 -6.63 -2.94 13.21
N ARG A 267 -7.40 -2.28 12.34
CA ARG A 267 -8.18 -2.96 11.30
C ARG A 267 -7.22 -3.31 10.18
N GLY A 268 -7.08 -4.60 9.91
CA GLY A 268 -6.23 -5.11 8.84
C GLY A 268 -6.59 -4.53 7.48
N ALA A 269 -5.63 -4.62 6.57
CA ALA A 269 -5.84 -4.26 5.19
C ALA A 269 -5.17 -5.31 4.27
N PRO A 270 -5.64 -5.41 3.03
CA PRO A 270 -5.10 -6.35 2.04
C PRO A 270 -3.61 -6.11 1.77
N GLN A 271 -2.85 -7.19 1.54
CA GLN A 271 -1.41 -7.15 1.25
C GLN A 271 -1.06 -6.22 0.08
N GLY A 272 -1.76 -6.34 -1.06
CA GLY A 272 -1.49 -5.52 -2.25
C GLY A 272 -1.65 -4.02 -1.98
N PHE A 273 -2.71 -3.65 -1.26
CA PHE A 273 -2.97 -2.25 -0.89
C PHE A 273 -1.92 -1.70 0.08
N LEU A 274 -1.48 -2.51 1.05
CA LEU A 274 -0.44 -2.11 2.00
C LEU A 274 0.92 -1.95 1.32
N ALA A 275 1.26 -2.80 0.35
CA ALA A 275 2.48 -2.67 -0.45
C ALA A 275 2.52 -1.32 -1.20
N GLU A 276 1.41 -0.92 -1.84
CA GLU A 276 1.32 0.42 -2.47
C GLU A 276 1.47 1.55 -1.44
N CYS A 277 0.85 1.42 -0.27
CA CYS A 277 0.96 2.43 0.80
C CYS A 277 2.39 2.56 1.33
N PHE A 278 3.12 1.44 1.49
CA PHE A 278 4.55 1.47 1.84
C PHE A 278 5.37 2.16 0.74
N MET A 279 5.12 1.84 -0.53
CA MET A 279 5.82 2.47 -1.66
C MET A 279 5.60 3.99 -1.69
N HIS A 280 4.36 4.46 -1.54
CA HIS A 280 4.08 5.90 -1.53
C HIS A 280 4.67 6.59 -0.29
N ARG A 281 4.66 5.92 0.88
CA ARG A 281 5.33 6.46 2.08
C ARG A 281 6.85 6.51 1.91
N ALA A 282 7.45 5.52 1.23
CA ALA A 282 8.87 5.56 0.85
C ALA A 282 9.15 6.79 -0.04
N SER A 283 8.30 7.05 -1.05
CA SER A 283 8.43 8.26 -1.88
C SER A 283 8.38 9.54 -1.05
N ALA A 284 7.46 9.62 -0.07
CA ALA A 284 7.38 10.77 0.83
C ALA A 284 8.63 10.91 1.73
N TYR A 285 9.15 9.80 2.26
CA TYR A 285 10.40 9.79 3.03
C TYR A 285 11.61 10.22 2.21
N ARG A 286 11.72 9.72 0.97
CA ARG A 286 12.75 10.13 0.02
C ARG A 286 12.71 11.63 -0.22
N SER A 287 11.54 12.19 -0.52
CA SER A 287 11.41 13.64 -0.75
C SER A 287 11.65 14.47 0.52
N ALA A 288 11.42 13.90 1.70
CA ALA A 288 11.75 14.51 2.99
C ALA A 288 13.25 14.37 3.37
N GLY A 289 14.09 13.72 2.56
CA GLY A 289 15.50 13.47 2.85
C GLY A 289 15.76 12.36 3.88
N ARG A 290 14.75 11.58 4.25
CA ARG A 290 14.83 10.50 5.25
C ARG A 290 15.16 9.18 4.57
N ILE A 291 16.41 9.03 4.14
CA ILE A 291 16.85 7.95 3.26
C ILE A 291 16.70 6.55 3.89
N ALA A 292 17.20 6.33 5.11
CA ALA A 292 17.11 5.02 5.78
C ALA A 292 15.66 4.52 5.91
N GLU A 293 14.72 5.41 6.24
CA GLU A 293 13.31 5.05 6.38
C GLU A 293 12.64 4.78 5.04
N SER A 294 13.04 5.52 3.99
CA SER A 294 12.62 5.21 2.63
C SER A 294 13.10 3.84 2.17
N ILE A 295 14.36 3.47 2.46
CA ILE A 295 14.90 2.13 2.15
C ILE A 295 14.13 1.06 2.92
N ALA A 296 13.80 1.30 4.20
CA ALA A 296 13.05 0.35 5.01
C ALA A 296 11.64 0.08 4.46
N ASP A 297 10.94 1.10 3.96
CA ASP A 297 9.62 0.91 3.35
C ASP A 297 9.70 0.28 1.94
N CYS A 298 10.76 0.56 1.16
CA CYS A 298 11.05 -0.21 -0.07
C CYS A 298 11.30 -1.69 0.25
N ASN A 299 12.04 -2.00 1.32
CA ASN A 299 12.29 -3.37 1.76
C ASN A 299 10.99 -4.11 2.12
N LYS A 300 10.09 -3.45 2.86
CA LYS A 300 8.76 -4.02 3.15
C LYS A 300 7.93 -4.23 1.89
N THR A 301 7.98 -3.29 0.95
CA THR A 301 7.28 -3.42 -0.34
C THR A 301 7.79 -4.64 -1.11
N LEU A 302 9.11 -4.85 -1.19
CA LEU A 302 9.72 -5.99 -1.88
C LEU A 302 9.56 -7.32 -1.12
N ALA A 303 9.40 -7.26 0.21
CA ALA A 303 8.98 -8.41 1.00
C ALA A 303 7.51 -8.79 0.72
N LEU A 304 6.66 -7.86 0.31
CA LEU A 304 5.27 -8.15 -0.06
C LEU A 304 5.09 -8.46 -1.55
N ASP A 305 5.91 -7.84 -2.39
CA ASP A 305 5.88 -7.98 -3.84
C ASP A 305 7.32 -7.91 -4.39
N PRO A 306 7.99 -9.06 -4.54
CA PRO A 306 9.33 -9.12 -5.12
C PRO A 306 9.42 -8.52 -6.52
N SER A 307 8.31 -8.57 -7.27
CA SER A 307 8.24 -8.11 -8.67
C SER A 307 7.94 -6.62 -8.80
N CYS A 308 7.89 -5.87 -7.69
CA CYS A 308 7.59 -4.45 -7.71
C CYS A 308 8.73 -3.64 -8.35
N LEU A 309 8.58 -3.34 -9.64
CA LEU A 309 9.55 -2.57 -10.44
C LEU A 309 9.88 -1.22 -9.78
N GLN A 310 8.85 -0.50 -9.32
CA GLN A 310 8.99 0.83 -8.71
C GLN A 310 9.80 0.80 -7.41
N ALA A 311 9.64 -0.26 -6.60
CA ALA A 311 10.37 -0.40 -5.35
C ALA A 311 11.85 -0.70 -5.59
N LEU A 312 12.20 -1.53 -6.59
CA LEU A 312 13.58 -1.77 -7.01
C LEU A 312 14.23 -0.49 -7.56
N GLU A 313 13.55 0.22 -8.45
CA GLU A 313 14.05 1.48 -9.01
C GLU A 313 14.31 2.53 -7.92
N THR A 314 13.36 2.67 -6.99
CA THR A 314 13.49 3.64 -5.90
C THR A 314 14.58 3.26 -4.91
N ARG A 315 14.67 1.98 -4.51
CA ARG A 315 15.71 1.50 -3.59
C ARG A 315 17.10 1.62 -4.20
N ALA A 316 17.28 1.24 -5.48
CA ALA A 316 18.53 1.44 -6.20
C ALA A 316 18.95 2.91 -6.23
N ALA A 317 18.03 3.83 -6.54
CA ALA A 317 18.33 5.26 -6.55
C ALA A 317 18.73 5.80 -5.16
N LEU A 318 18.11 5.32 -4.08
CA LEU A 318 18.47 5.69 -2.72
C LEU A 318 19.85 5.15 -2.34
N LEU A 319 20.13 3.89 -2.64
CA LEU A 319 21.43 3.25 -2.37
C LEU A 319 22.55 3.94 -3.16
N GLU A 320 22.30 4.30 -4.42
CA GLU A 320 23.23 5.09 -5.22
C GLU A 320 23.48 6.48 -4.60
N SER A 321 22.46 7.17 -4.09
CA SER A 321 22.62 8.47 -3.42
C SER A 321 23.47 8.40 -2.15
N VAL A 322 23.46 7.26 -1.47
CA VAL A 322 24.29 6.94 -0.30
C VAL A 322 25.64 6.33 -0.71
N ARG A 323 25.91 6.19 -2.02
CA ARG A 323 27.11 5.55 -2.58
C ARG A 323 27.29 4.08 -2.17
N CYS A 324 26.21 3.41 -1.81
CA CYS A 324 26.17 1.97 -1.61
C CYS A 324 25.99 1.27 -2.98
N PHE A 325 27.02 1.37 -3.82
CA PHE A 325 26.96 0.91 -5.21
C PHE A 325 26.74 -0.60 -5.39
N PRO A 326 27.32 -1.51 -4.57
CA PRO A 326 27.08 -2.94 -4.73
C PRO A 326 25.60 -3.33 -4.56
N ASP A 327 24.96 -2.81 -3.51
CA ASP A 327 23.54 -3.10 -3.24
C ASP A 327 22.64 -2.45 -4.29
N SER A 328 22.97 -1.23 -4.75
CA SER A 328 22.27 -0.60 -5.86
C SER A 328 22.41 -1.40 -7.16
N LEU A 329 23.59 -1.96 -7.43
CA LEU A 329 23.84 -2.75 -8.64
C LEU A 329 22.99 -4.02 -8.63
N HIS A 330 22.92 -4.70 -7.48
CA HIS A 330 22.08 -5.89 -7.31
C HIS A 330 20.60 -5.61 -7.63
N ASP A 331 20.05 -4.49 -7.14
CA ASP A 331 18.66 -4.10 -7.44
C ASP A 331 18.43 -3.80 -8.92
N LEU A 332 19.38 -3.14 -9.59
CA LEU A 332 19.28 -2.85 -11.02
C LEU A 332 19.42 -4.12 -11.87
N GLU A 333 20.26 -5.07 -11.48
CA GLU A 333 20.37 -6.37 -12.13
C GLU A 333 19.08 -7.19 -11.98
N HIS A 334 18.48 -7.18 -10.78
CA HIS A 334 17.17 -7.79 -10.57
C HIS A 334 16.07 -7.14 -11.43
N LEU A 335 16.05 -5.80 -11.49
CA LEU A 335 15.14 -5.06 -12.37
C LEU A 335 15.33 -5.43 -13.85
N LYS A 336 16.59 -5.62 -14.29
CA LYS A 336 16.92 -6.04 -15.65
C LYS A 336 16.37 -7.43 -15.95
N LEU A 337 16.46 -8.36 -15.00
CA LEU A 337 15.88 -9.69 -15.13
C LEU A 337 14.35 -9.63 -15.29
N LEU A 338 13.67 -8.78 -14.50
CA LEU A 338 12.22 -8.59 -14.60
C LEU A 338 11.81 -7.98 -15.95
N TYR A 339 12.55 -6.99 -16.46
CA TYR A 339 12.25 -6.45 -17.80
C TYR A 339 12.47 -7.50 -18.90
N ASN A 340 13.51 -8.31 -18.79
CA ASN A 340 13.76 -9.39 -19.74
C ASN A 340 12.68 -10.48 -19.69
N SER A 341 12.18 -10.84 -18.50
CA SER A 341 11.06 -11.80 -18.40
C SER A 341 9.79 -11.24 -19.02
N ILE A 342 9.46 -9.95 -18.78
CA ILE A 342 8.31 -9.30 -19.42
C ILE A 342 8.40 -9.35 -20.95
N LEU A 343 9.58 -9.09 -21.52
CA LEU A 343 9.76 -9.12 -22.97
C LEU A 343 9.61 -10.53 -23.55
N ARG A 344 10.10 -11.56 -22.85
CA ARG A 344 9.99 -12.97 -23.26
C ARG A 344 8.55 -13.46 -23.20
N ASP A 345 7.88 -13.24 -22.08
CA ASP A 345 6.56 -13.82 -21.81
C ASP A 345 5.42 -12.99 -22.41
N ARG A 346 5.71 -11.74 -22.84
CA ARG A 346 4.73 -10.74 -23.28
C ARG A 346 3.62 -10.50 -22.25
N LYS A 347 3.90 -10.82 -20.99
CA LYS A 347 3.02 -10.70 -19.83
C LYS A 347 3.79 -10.02 -18.70
N LEU A 348 3.08 -9.20 -17.94
CA LEU A 348 3.66 -8.52 -16.78
C LEU A 348 3.67 -9.49 -15.58
N PRO A 349 4.72 -9.49 -14.74
CA PRO A 349 4.79 -10.29 -13.53
C PRO A 349 3.59 -10.06 -12.60
N GLY A 350 3.00 -11.16 -12.11
CA GLY A 350 1.82 -11.13 -11.25
C GLY A 350 0.51 -11.38 -12.00
N PRO A 351 -0.62 -11.40 -11.27
CA PRO A 351 -1.91 -11.71 -11.85
C PRO A 351 -2.40 -10.62 -12.81
N VAL A 352 -3.21 -11.01 -13.81
CA VAL A 352 -3.61 -10.17 -14.94
C VAL A 352 -4.38 -8.91 -14.52
N TRP A 353 -5.13 -8.95 -13.41
CA TRP A 353 -5.85 -7.80 -12.86
C TRP A 353 -5.00 -6.84 -12.03
N LYS A 354 -3.73 -7.15 -11.77
CA LYS A 354 -2.85 -6.24 -11.02
C LYS A 354 -2.47 -5.06 -11.91
N ARG A 355 -2.52 -3.85 -11.35
CA ARG A 355 -2.10 -2.65 -12.07
C ARG A 355 -0.58 -2.59 -12.14
N HIS A 356 -0.04 -2.40 -13.35
CA HIS A 356 1.38 -2.13 -13.54
C HIS A 356 1.57 -0.71 -14.06
N ASN A 357 2.52 0.00 -13.46
CA ASN A 357 2.83 1.39 -13.82
C ASN A 357 3.70 1.51 -15.08
N VAL A 358 3.96 0.41 -15.81
CA VAL A 358 4.85 0.38 -16.97
C VAL A 358 4.12 -0.20 -18.18
N ARG A 359 4.12 0.55 -19.29
CA ARG A 359 3.59 0.07 -20.56
C ARG A 359 4.62 -0.79 -21.29
N TYR A 360 4.17 -1.87 -21.93
CA TYR A 360 5.05 -2.79 -22.65
C TYR A 360 5.96 -2.09 -23.67
N ARG A 361 5.43 -1.10 -24.39
CA ARG A 361 6.17 -0.32 -25.40
C ARG A 361 7.36 0.46 -24.83
N GLU A 362 7.33 0.81 -23.54
CA GLU A 362 8.39 1.59 -22.88
C GLU A 362 9.55 0.71 -22.39
N ILE A 363 9.34 -0.61 -22.31
CA ILE A 363 10.29 -1.54 -21.69
C ILE A 363 11.64 -1.59 -22.42
N PRO A 364 11.72 -1.70 -23.76
CA PRO A 364 13.01 -1.71 -24.45
C PRO A 364 13.84 -0.43 -24.19
N GLY A 365 13.17 0.73 -24.15
CA GLY A 365 13.82 2.01 -23.84
C GLY A 365 14.36 2.05 -22.40
N LYS A 366 13.54 1.62 -21.42
CA LYS A 366 13.97 1.52 -20.01
C LYS A 366 15.12 0.53 -19.85
N LEU A 367 15.11 -0.60 -20.56
CA LEU A 367 16.16 -1.62 -20.53
C LEU A 367 17.49 -1.09 -21.06
N CYS A 368 17.46 -0.24 -22.09
CA CYS A 368 18.65 0.43 -22.63
C CYS A 368 19.29 1.33 -21.57
N VAL A 369 18.50 2.27 -21.01
CA VAL A 369 18.95 3.20 -19.94
C VAL A 369 19.49 2.41 -18.74
N LEU A 370 18.77 1.36 -18.34
CA LEU A 370 19.17 0.49 -17.24
C LEU A 370 20.51 -0.21 -17.50
N THR A 371 20.74 -0.71 -18.72
CA THR A 371 21.99 -1.39 -19.07
C THR A 371 23.18 -0.44 -19.04
N SER A 372 23.02 0.78 -19.56
CA SER A 372 24.05 1.82 -19.45
C SER A 372 24.34 2.17 -17.99
N LYS A 373 23.30 2.31 -17.16
CA LYS A 373 23.47 2.60 -15.73
C LYS A 373 24.20 1.48 -14.98
N ILE A 374 23.87 0.22 -15.27
CA ILE A 374 24.57 -0.95 -14.73
C ILE A 374 26.06 -0.92 -15.09
N GLN A 375 26.40 -0.61 -16.35
CA GLN A 375 27.80 -0.51 -16.79
C GLN A 375 28.54 0.61 -16.05
N GLN A 376 27.92 1.78 -15.91
CA GLN A 376 28.50 2.91 -15.16
C GLN A 376 28.79 2.54 -13.69
N LEU A 377 27.85 1.86 -13.02
CA LEU A 377 28.03 1.40 -11.64
C LEU A 377 29.14 0.34 -11.53
N LYS A 378 29.23 -0.59 -12.49
CA LYS A 378 30.32 -1.58 -12.53
C LYS A 378 31.69 -0.92 -12.66
N LEU A 379 31.80 0.13 -13.48
CA LEU A 379 33.05 0.90 -13.60
C LEU A 379 33.41 1.62 -12.30
N LYS A 380 32.44 2.27 -11.62
CA LYS A 380 32.69 2.91 -10.30
C LYS A 380 33.16 1.90 -9.26
N ILE A 381 32.57 0.70 -9.25
CA ILE A 381 32.98 -0.40 -8.36
C ILE A 381 34.40 -0.88 -8.70
N ALA A 382 34.72 -1.05 -9.98
CA ALA A 382 36.06 -1.43 -10.44
C ALA A 382 37.13 -0.38 -10.09
N ASN A 383 36.77 0.90 -10.06
CA ASN A 383 37.62 2.00 -9.64
C ASN A 383 37.88 2.06 -8.12
N GLY A 384 37.33 1.12 -7.33
CA GLY A 384 37.59 1.01 -5.89
C GLY A 384 36.64 1.79 -4.99
N GLU A 385 35.52 2.32 -5.51
CA GLU A 385 34.56 3.11 -4.71
C GLU A 385 33.68 2.28 -3.73
N ILE A 386 33.98 0.99 -3.55
CA ILE A 386 33.19 0.02 -2.77
C ILE A 386 33.07 0.40 -1.28
N GLY A 387 34.04 1.13 -0.74
CA GLY A 387 34.09 1.52 0.68
C GLY A 387 33.55 2.92 1.01
N ASN A 388 33.21 3.73 0.01
CA ASN A 388 32.94 5.17 0.19
C ASN A 388 31.44 5.48 0.38
N VAL A 389 30.81 4.79 1.34
CA VAL A 389 29.39 4.96 1.65
C VAL A 389 29.18 6.26 2.44
N ASP A 390 28.25 7.12 2.02
CA ASP A 390 27.91 8.36 2.72
C ASP A 390 26.95 8.07 3.90
N TYR A 391 27.53 7.67 5.03
CA TYR A 391 26.79 7.36 6.25
C TYR A 391 26.08 8.57 6.86
N TYR A 392 26.55 9.80 6.59
CA TYR A 392 25.88 11.03 7.03
C TYR A 392 24.54 11.19 6.30
N ALA A 393 24.54 11.02 4.98
CA ALA A 393 23.32 11.02 4.17
C ALA A 393 22.36 9.89 4.58
N LEU A 394 22.88 8.68 4.82
CA LEU A 394 22.06 7.54 5.27
C LEU A 394 21.30 7.84 6.57
N MET A 395 22.00 8.41 7.56
CA MET A 395 21.42 8.72 8.87
C MET A 395 20.65 10.05 8.88
N GLY A 396 20.73 10.85 7.82
CA GLY A 396 20.08 12.16 7.72
C GLY A 396 20.72 13.22 8.61
N ILE A 397 22.04 13.16 8.78
CA ILE A 397 22.82 14.05 9.65
C ILE A 397 23.77 14.90 8.80
N ARG A 398 24.10 16.11 9.26
CA ARG A 398 25.13 16.96 8.64
C ARG A 398 26.54 16.42 8.92
N ARG A 399 27.51 16.75 8.07
CA ARG A 399 28.91 16.31 8.22
C ARG A 399 29.55 16.85 9.51
N ASP A 400 29.27 18.11 9.86
CA ASP A 400 29.81 18.78 11.06
C ASP A 400 28.98 18.49 12.32
N CYS A 401 28.46 17.27 12.47
CA CYS A 401 27.56 16.94 13.56
C CYS A 401 28.28 16.73 14.89
N SER A 402 27.60 17.11 15.97
CA SER A 402 28.09 16.82 17.31
C SER A 402 27.85 15.35 17.67
N ARG A 403 28.63 14.85 18.64
CA ARG A 403 28.49 13.47 19.12
C ARG A 403 27.07 13.14 19.57
N SER A 404 26.43 14.07 20.28
CA SER A 404 25.08 13.90 20.82
C SER A 404 24.00 13.88 19.73
N GLU A 405 24.19 14.63 18.64
CA GLU A 405 23.31 14.57 17.46
C GLU A 405 23.39 13.19 16.79
N LEU A 406 24.59 12.65 16.63
CA LEU A 406 24.81 11.30 16.11
C LEU A 406 24.14 10.24 16.98
N ASP A 407 24.39 10.28 18.29
CA ASP A 407 23.87 9.29 19.23
C ASP A 407 22.32 9.30 19.25
N ARG A 408 21.71 10.49 19.18
CA ARG A 408 20.25 10.64 19.09
C ARG A 408 19.69 10.06 17.79
N ALA A 409 20.30 10.39 16.64
CA ALA A 409 19.85 9.90 15.34
C ALA A 409 19.98 8.37 15.25
N TYR A 410 21.12 7.82 15.70
CA TYR A 410 21.36 6.38 15.77
C TYR A 410 20.34 5.69 16.68
N LEU A 411 20.07 6.22 17.87
CA LEU A 411 19.07 5.66 18.78
C LEU A 411 17.68 5.59 18.14
N LEU A 412 17.24 6.66 17.46
CA LEU A 412 15.95 6.69 16.77
C LEU A 412 15.87 5.66 15.64
N LEU A 413 16.93 5.54 14.83
CA LEU A 413 16.99 4.57 13.73
C LEU A 413 17.00 3.13 14.25
N ASN A 414 17.77 2.83 15.30
CA ASN A 414 17.77 1.50 15.91
C ASN A 414 16.40 1.13 16.47
N LEU A 415 15.76 2.03 17.22
CA LEU A 415 14.45 1.75 17.80
C LEU A 415 13.40 1.45 16.71
N LYS A 416 13.52 2.09 15.54
CA LYS A 416 12.61 1.87 14.41
C LYS A 416 12.94 0.62 13.59
N HIS A 417 14.22 0.35 13.33
CA HIS A 417 14.66 -0.68 12.39
C HIS A 417 15.25 -1.92 13.06
N LYS A 418 14.98 -2.11 14.35
CA LYS A 418 15.31 -3.35 15.08
C LYS A 418 14.78 -4.58 14.34
N PRO A 419 15.62 -5.62 14.12
CA PRO A 419 15.24 -6.79 13.34
C PRO A 419 14.07 -7.55 13.98
N GLU A 420 13.88 -7.47 15.30
CA GLU A 420 12.76 -8.10 16.00
C GLU A 420 11.42 -7.49 15.61
N ARG A 421 11.40 -6.20 15.24
CA ARG A 421 10.18 -5.49 14.81
C ARG A 421 9.87 -5.69 13.33
N SER A 422 10.76 -6.33 12.57
CA SER A 422 10.60 -6.57 11.13
C SER A 422 9.32 -7.36 10.81
N MET A 423 8.86 -8.24 11.69
CA MET A 423 7.65 -9.04 11.46
C MET A 423 6.37 -8.39 11.96
N SER A 424 6.44 -7.35 12.79
CA SER A 424 5.26 -6.77 13.45
C SER A 424 4.23 -6.17 12.49
N PHE A 425 4.59 -5.93 11.22
CA PHE A 425 3.65 -5.48 10.19
C PHE A 425 2.89 -6.65 9.54
N ILE A 426 3.38 -7.88 9.71
CA ILE A 426 2.86 -9.10 9.10
C ILE A 426 1.62 -9.61 9.84
N ASP A 427 1.61 -9.48 11.16
CA ASP A 427 0.45 -9.82 12.01
C ASP A 427 -0.81 -8.98 11.72
N ARG A 428 -0.68 -7.93 10.91
CA ARG A 428 -1.74 -6.99 10.54
C ARG A 428 -2.40 -7.33 9.19
N PHE A 429 -1.92 -8.36 8.49
CA PHE A 429 -2.52 -8.83 7.24
C PHE A 429 -3.76 -9.68 7.50
N GLU A 430 -4.77 -9.52 6.64
CA GLU A 430 -5.82 -10.54 6.54
C GLU A 430 -5.20 -11.78 5.88
N LEU A 431 -4.89 -12.78 6.70
CA LEU A 431 -4.10 -13.97 6.34
C LEU A 431 -4.65 -14.68 5.09
N THR A 432 -3.85 -14.74 4.03
CA THR A 432 -3.98 -15.75 2.96
C THR A 432 -3.50 -17.11 3.50
N GLU A 433 -4.20 -18.19 3.17
CA GLU A 433 -3.95 -19.55 3.71
C GLU A 433 -2.57 -20.13 3.35
N ASP A 434 -1.85 -19.52 2.42
CA ASP A 434 -0.52 -19.95 1.99
C ASP A 434 0.52 -19.64 3.07
N GLU A 435 0.58 -20.48 4.12
CA GLU A 435 1.56 -20.38 5.20
C GLU A 435 3.00 -20.31 4.67
N GLU A 436 3.29 -21.03 3.58
CA GLU A 436 4.57 -20.98 2.88
C GLU A 436 4.85 -19.60 2.25
N GLU A 437 3.85 -18.98 1.62
CA GLU A 437 3.98 -17.62 1.07
C GLU A 437 4.25 -16.63 2.21
N LEU A 438 3.51 -16.76 3.32
CA LEU A 438 3.66 -15.92 4.50
C LEU A 438 5.05 -16.06 5.14
N ASP A 439 5.57 -17.27 5.27
CA ASP A 439 6.90 -17.50 5.83
C ASP A 439 7.99 -16.98 4.90
N SER A 440 7.83 -17.14 3.58
CA SER A 440 8.73 -16.51 2.61
C SER A 440 8.75 -14.97 2.72
N VAL A 441 7.59 -14.35 3.01
CA VAL A 441 7.46 -12.90 3.23
C VAL A 441 8.19 -12.50 4.51
N LYS A 442 8.00 -13.26 5.61
CA LYS A 442 8.70 -13.03 6.88
C LYS A 442 10.21 -13.11 6.70
N ASP A 443 10.71 -14.12 6.01
CA ASP A 443 12.14 -14.31 5.80
C ASP A 443 12.76 -13.21 4.95
N ARG A 444 12.10 -12.82 3.85
CA ARG A 444 12.53 -11.67 3.04
C ARG A 444 12.53 -10.37 3.84
N ALA A 445 11.51 -10.13 4.67
CA ALA A 445 11.42 -8.96 5.53
C ALA A 445 12.53 -8.95 6.61
N ARG A 446 12.79 -10.09 7.26
CA ARG A 446 13.87 -10.25 8.26
C ARG A 446 15.22 -9.97 7.65
N MET A 447 15.54 -10.61 6.52
CA MET A 447 16.84 -10.47 5.85
C MET A 447 17.09 -9.03 5.39
N SER A 448 16.12 -8.42 4.71
CA SER A 448 16.26 -7.05 4.22
C SER A 448 16.34 -6.01 5.35
N THR A 449 15.62 -6.23 6.46
CA THR A 449 15.74 -5.38 7.66
C THR A 449 17.11 -5.53 8.31
N LEU A 450 17.62 -6.77 8.43
CA LEU A 450 18.92 -7.05 9.02
C LEU A 450 20.07 -6.38 8.23
N LEU A 451 20.00 -6.40 6.90
CA LEU A 451 20.99 -5.72 6.05
C LEU A 451 21.01 -4.21 6.29
N LEU A 452 19.84 -3.57 6.32
CA LEU A 452 19.73 -2.14 6.63
C LEU A 452 20.22 -1.83 8.05
N TYR A 453 19.86 -2.66 9.03
CA TYR A 453 20.29 -2.51 10.41
C TYR A 453 21.83 -2.56 10.54
N ARG A 454 22.48 -3.55 9.90
CA ARG A 454 23.94 -3.66 9.87
C ARG A 454 24.60 -2.46 9.17
N LEU A 455 23.99 -1.96 8.10
CA LEU A 455 24.48 -0.77 7.39
C LEU A 455 24.46 0.47 8.29
N ILE A 456 23.38 0.65 9.07
CA ILE A 456 23.26 1.73 10.05
C ILE A 456 24.29 1.58 11.18
N GLN A 457 24.47 0.36 11.72
CA GLN A 457 25.48 0.10 12.76
C GLN A 457 26.90 0.41 12.28
N LYS A 458 27.25 -0.01 11.07
CA LYS A 458 28.54 0.31 10.44
C LYS A 458 28.70 1.82 10.22
N GLY A 459 27.62 2.50 9.81
CA GLY A 459 27.64 3.94 9.66
C GLY A 459 27.88 4.69 10.96
N TYR A 460 27.26 4.23 12.05
CA TYR A 460 27.49 4.80 13.37
C TYR A 460 28.95 4.64 13.82
N SER A 461 29.56 3.47 13.66
CA SER A 461 30.97 3.27 14.07
C SER A 461 31.94 4.11 13.24
N VAL A 462 31.75 4.22 11.93
CA VAL A 462 32.60 5.03 11.05
C VAL A 462 32.45 6.53 11.33
N VAL A 463 31.22 7.03 11.48
CA VAL A 463 31.02 8.46 11.80
C VAL A 463 31.54 8.77 13.21
N THR A 464 31.44 7.82 14.14
CA THR A 464 32.06 7.94 15.47
C THR A 464 33.56 8.17 15.39
N SER A 465 34.28 7.35 14.62
CA SER A 465 35.73 7.51 14.47
C SER A 465 36.08 8.83 13.79
N ASN A 466 35.31 9.27 12.79
CA ASN A 466 35.57 10.53 12.09
C ASN A 466 35.42 11.74 13.02
N ILE A 467 34.39 11.77 13.86
CA ILE A 467 34.21 12.86 14.84
C ILE A 467 35.36 12.86 15.86
N ALA A 468 35.83 11.68 16.28
CA ALA A 468 36.95 11.59 17.23
C ALA A 468 38.25 12.13 16.63
N THR A 469 38.58 11.76 15.38
CA THR A 469 39.79 12.24 14.70
C THR A 469 39.72 13.74 14.39
N GLU A 470 38.54 14.27 14.03
CA GLU A 470 38.34 15.71 13.84
C GLU A 470 38.52 16.49 15.15
N GLN A 471 37.99 15.99 16.27
CA GLN A 471 38.18 16.61 17.59
C GLN A 471 39.64 16.61 18.03
N GLU A 472 40.39 15.54 17.75
CA GLU A 472 41.82 15.46 18.02
C GLU A 472 42.61 16.45 17.15
N ALA A 473 42.31 16.53 15.86
CA ALA A 473 42.93 17.49 14.96
C ALA A 473 42.63 18.94 15.38
N GLU A 474 41.40 19.23 15.84
CA GLU A 474 41.04 20.55 16.32
C GLU A 474 41.76 20.91 17.63
N LYS A 475 41.93 19.96 18.55
CA LYS A 475 42.76 20.13 19.76
C LYS A 475 44.21 20.43 19.39
N GLN A 476 44.79 19.71 18.43
CA GLN A 476 46.15 19.96 17.95
C GLN A 476 46.29 21.34 17.29
N ARG A 477 45.32 21.77 16.48
CA ARG A 477 45.30 23.12 15.89
C ARG A 477 45.21 24.21 16.96
N LYS A 478 44.38 24.03 17.99
CA LYS A 478 44.27 24.97 19.11
C LYS A 478 45.56 25.03 19.95
N ALA A 479 46.21 23.89 20.18
CA ALA A 479 47.50 23.84 20.87
C ALA A 479 48.61 24.55 20.06
N ALA A 480 48.65 24.34 18.74
CA ALA A 480 49.60 25.02 17.84
C ALA A 480 49.33 26.54 17.74
N ALA A 481 48.07 26.96 17.77
CA ALA A 481 47.72 28.38 17.80
C ALA A 481 48.09 29.03 19.14
N ALA A 482 47.92 28.31 20.26
CA ALA A 482 48.30 28.78 21.59
C ALA A 482 49.82 29.00 21.69
N THR A 483 50.64 28.06 21.19
CA THR A 483 52.10 28.23 21.15
C THR A 483 52.54 29.40 20.27
N LEU A 484 51.88 29.64 19.12
CA LEU A 484 52.13 30.83 18.29
C LEU A 484 51.77 32.15 19.00
N THR A 485 50.72 32.16 19.82
CA THR A 485 50.39 33.36 20.61
C THR A 485 51.35 33.59 21.77
N GLU A 486 51.90 32.54 22.39
CA GLU A 486 52.92 32.65 23.44
C GLU A 486 54.27 33.14 22.89
N THR A 487 54.67 32.75 21.67
CA THR A 487 55.87 33.29 21.01
C THR A 487 55.73 34.77 20.63
N HIS A 488 54.55 35.20 20.16
CA HIS A 488 54.28 36.62 19.95
C HIS A 488 54.23 37.44 21.26
N ARG A 489 53.87 36.81 22.39
CA ARG A 489 53.87 37.48 23.71
C ARG A 489 55.26 37.58 24.34
N SER A 490 56.16 36.65 24.02
CA SER A 490 57.57 36.64 24.49
C SER A 490 58.49 37.55 23.65
N ASN A 491 58.15 37.84 22.38
CA ASN A 491 58.89 38.79 21.54
C ASN A 491 58.54 40.28 21.77
N ASN A 492 57.60 40.60 22.68
CA ASN A 492 57.23 41.98 23.02
C ASN A 492 57.75 42.44 24.39
N ILE A 493 58.77 41.76 24.95
CA ILE A 493 59.43 42.17 26.19
C ILE A 493 60.72 42.92 25.87
N GLU A 494 60.62 44.12 25.31
CA GLU A 494 61.64 45.17 25.44
C GLU A 494 60.94 46.54 25.35
N THR A 495 60.58 47.08 26.52
CA THR A 495 60.70 48.50 26.94
C THR A 495 59.85 48.75 28.21
N PRO A 496 60.41 49.34 29.28
CA PRO A 496 59.65 49.64 30.50
C PRO A 496 59.12 51.09 30.46
N ILE A 497 57.81 51.28 30.63
CA ILE A 497 57.26 52.57 31.07
C ILE A 497 56.34 52.33 32.27
N ARG A 498 56.75 52.91 33.39
CA ARG A 498 56.01 53.07 34.65
C ARG A 498 54.64 53.71 34.42
N ALA A 499 53.58 53.15 35.01
CA ALA A 499 52.63 53.92 35.81
C ALA A 499 51.68 53.02 36.63
N ALA A 500 51.81 53.13 37.95
CA ALA A 500 50.82 53.11 39.02
C ALA A 500 49.68 52.07 39.04
N ALA A 501 49.69 51.31 40.14
CA ALA A 501 48.64 50.44 40.65
C ALA A 501 47.38 51.21 41.11
N VAL A 502 46.21 50.59 40.92
CA VAL A 502 45.12 50.57 41.91
C VAL A 502 44.55 49.15 41.94
N ALA A 503 44.64 48.54 43.12
CA ALA A 503 44.10 47.23 43.44
C ALA A 503 42.61 47.34 43.83
N ALA A 504 41.79 46.38 43.39
CA ALA A 504 40.59 45.98 44.13
C ALA A 504 40.28 44.49 43.86
N ASN A 505 40.10 43.76 44.95
CA ASN A 505 40.10 42.31 45.08
C ASN A 505 38.93 41.58 44.43
N SER A 506 39.28 40.39 43.92
CA SER A 506 38.54 39.12 43.92
C SER A 506 37.27 39.03 44.79
N ASN A 507 36.19 38.54 44.19
CA ASN A 507 35.56 37.33 44.71
C ASN A 507 34.89 36.49 43.62
N ASN A 508 35.37 35.26 43.54
CA ASN A 508 34.84 34.11 42.81
C ASN A 508 33.45 33.74 43.38
N ASN A 509 32.48 33.45 42.51
CA ASN A 509 31.49 32.40 42.78
C ASN A 509 30.83 31.92 41.48
N ASN A 510 31.25 30.72 41.08
CA ASN A 510 30.61 29.88 40.08
C ASN A 510 29.17 29.54 40.49
N THR A 511 28.20 29.86 39.62
CA THR A 511 26.97 29.06 39.48
C THR A 511 26.67 28.87 37.99
N ASN A 512 27.18 27.77 37.44
CA ASN A 512 26.77 27.28 36.13
C ASN A 512 25.35 26.72 36.22
N VAL A 513 24.35 27.55 35.92
CA VAL A 513 23.00 27.07 35.60
C VAL A 513 22.85 27.02 34.09
N VAL A 514 22.77 25.79 33.57
CA VAL A 514 22.47 25.47 32.17
C VAL A 514 21.08 26.03 31.83
N LYS A 515 21.02 27.21 31.20
CA LYS A 515 19.80 27.69 30.55
C LYS A 515 19.70 27.01 29.18
N GLY A 516 18.97 25.90 29.15
CA GLY A 516 18.63 25.18 27.93
C GLY A 516 17.89 26.08 26.92
N VAL A 517 18.10 25.77 25.64
CA VAL A 517 17.54 26.47 24.46
C VAL A 517 16.02 26.67 24.55
N PHE A 518 15.31 25.84 25.32
CA PHE A 518 13.87 25.93 25.58
C PHE A 518 13.43 27.23 26.29
N CYS A 519 14.28 27.86 27.10
CA CYS A 519 13.92 29.10 27.82
C CYS A 519 14.00 30.36 26.94
N ARG A 520 14.70 30.31 25.80
CA ARG A 520 14.76 31.44 24.86
C ARG A 520 13.46 31.60 24.08
N ASP A 521 12.79 30.49 23.75
CA ASP A 521 11.60 30.49 22.91
C ASP A 521 10.34 30.96 23.64
N LEU A 522 10.21 30.70 24.95
CA LEU A 522 9.07 31.20 25.73
C LEU A 522 9.12 32.72 25.98
N THR A 523 10.30 33.31 26.13
CA THR A 523 10.46 34.78 26.15
C THR A 523 10.06 35.42 24.81
N VAL A 524 10.28 34.72 23.69
CA VAL A 524 9.83 35.17 22.36
C VAL A 524 8.32 35.06 22.22
N VAL A 525 7.69 34.02 22.76
CA VAL A 525 6.21 33.87 22.80
C VAL A 525 5.56 34.95 23.67
N GLY A 526 6.13 35.26 24.84
CA GLY A 526 5.66 36.37 25.69
C GLY A 526 5.73 37.74 24.98
N ASN A 527 6.79 37.97 24.20
CA ASN A 527 6.94 39.19 23.40
C ASN A 527 6.04 39.23 22.16
N LEU A 528 5.62 38.09 21.61
CA LEU A 528 4.68 38.01 20.48
C LEU A 528 3.24 38.29 20.91
N ILE A 529 2.85 37.91 22.13
CA ILE A 529 1.50 38.17 22.67
C ILE A 529 1.31 39.65 23.02
N ALA A 530 2.38 40.39 23.32
CA ALA A 530 2.33 41.82 23.62
C ALA A 530 2.02 42.72 22.40
N ARG A 531 2.06 42.20 21.16
CA ARG A 531 1.73 42.97 19.94
C ARG A 531 0.25 43.03 19.60
N ALA A 532 -0.63 42.45 20.42
CA ALA A 532 -2.08 42.58 20.31
C ALA A 532 -2.66 43.33 21.52
N GLY A 533 -2.56 44.66 21.50
CA GLY A 533 -3.56 45.55 22.12
C GLY A 533 -3.52 45.82 23.63
N PHE A 534 -2.59 45.30 24.42
CA PHE A 534 -2.47 45.66 25.84
C PHE A 534 -1.00 45.83 26.27
N ASN A 535 -0.60 47.08 26.57
CA ASN A 535 0.76 47.48 26.91
C ASN A 535 1.15 47.17 28.37
N GLN A 536 1.18 45.90 28.79
CA GLN A 536 1.89 45.49 30.02
C GLN A 536 2.43 44.04 29.89
N PRO A 537 3.72 43.80 30.20
CA PRO A 537 4.29 42.44 30.18
C PRO A 537 3.76 41.63 31.38
N ILE A 538 3.12 40.49 31.11
CA ILE A 538 2.64 39.55 32.15
C ILE A 538 3.85 38.74 32.67
N PRO A 539 4.18 38.80 33.98
CA PRO A 539 5.24 37.98 34.55
C PRO A 539 4.76 36.54 34.74
N VAL A 540 5.35 35.60 34.00
CA VAL A 540 5.08 34.15 34.17
C VAL A 540 5.98 33.62 35.28
N LYS A 541 5.40 33.20 36.41
CA LYS A 541 6.14 32.56 37.52
C LYS A 541 6.40 31.08 37.21
N TYR A 542 7.63 30.64 37.45
CA TYR A 542 8.14 29.28 37.29
C TYR A 542 7.83 28.42 38.53
N GLU A 543 6.59 27.99 38.70
CA GLU A 543 6.27 26.94 39.68
C GLU A 543 5.33 25.93 39.05
N ALA A 544 5.63 24.65 39.28
CA ALA A 544 5.00 23.44 38.73
C ALA A 544 5.42 23.06 37.31
N LEU A 545 6.46 22.24 37.20
CA LEU A 545 6.55 21.08 36.29
C LEU A 545 7.73 20.20 36.74
N SER A 546 7.55 19.55 37.89
CA SER A 546 8.28 18.34 38.27
C SER A 546 7.28 17.21 38.51
N CYS A 547 7.02 16.41 37.48
CA CYS A 547 6.55 15.03 37.56
C CYS A 547 7.09 14.29 36.34
#